data_AF-A0A822Z5N1-F1
#
_entry.id   AF-A0A822Z5N1-F1
#
_cell.length_a   1.000
_cell.length_b   1.000
_cell.length_c   1.000
_cell.angle_alpha   90.00
_cell.angle_beta   90.00
_cell.angle_gamma   90.00
#
_symmetry.space_group_name_H-M   'P 1'
#
loop_
_entity.id
_entity.type
_entity.pdbx_description
1 polymer ?
#
loop_
_entity_poly.entity_id
_entity_poly.type
_entity_poly.pdbx_seq_one_letter_code
_entity_poly.pdbx_strand_id
1 'polypeptide(L)'
;MKTFAPPYLAPTTAGPVVLKGVNYASGGGGILGNTGQIFVGRIDMDAQLDNFENTRQEIISDIGVAAAMKLLSESLFSVAMGSNDFINNYLLPVLSIPERALRMYRLGARKIVVINVGPIGCIPNQREFHLSAGDDCSAFPNQLAKLFNDRLRHLVKEISSNLNGSIFVYADVYRIVGDIVENYTSYGASVLLLSSVS
;
A
#
# COMPACT_ATOMS: atom_id res chain seq x y z
N MET A 1 21.94 -10.59 6.70
CA MET A 1 20.95 -9.79 5.93
C MET A 1 19.57 -10.12 6.45
N LYS A 2 18.75 -9.12 6.81
CA LYS A 2 17.32 -9.34 7.05
C LYS A 2 16.69 -9.69 5.69
N THR A 3 16.16 -10.90 5.55
CA THR A 3 15.44 -11.32 4.35
C THR A 3 14.11 -10.59 4.27
N PHE A 4 13.87 -9.87 3.16
CA PHE A 4 12.57 -9.28 2.88
C PHE A 4 11.50 -10.36 2.73
N ALA A 5 10.23 -10.01 3.00
CA ALA A 5 9.12 -10.91 2.75
C ALA A 5 9.06 -11.25 1.25
N PRO A 6 9.07 -12.55 0.87
CA PRO A 6 9.06 -12.95 -0.52
C PRO A 6 7.69 -12.64 -1.17
N PRO A 7 7.64 -12.40 -2.48
CA PRO A 7 6.38 -12.14 -3.19
C PRO A 7 5.50 -13.39 -3.19
N TYR A 8 4.20 -13.22 -2.99
CA TYR A 8 3.21 -14.30 -2.90
C TYR A 8 3.28 -15.27 -4.09
N LEU A 9 3.44 -14.76 -5.31
CA LEU A 9 3.47 -15.58 -6.53
C LEU A 9 4.81 -16.30 -6.78
N ALA A 10 5.83 -16.12 -5.93
CA ALA A 10 7.06 -16.89 -6.09
C ALA A 10 6.83 -18.35 -5.69
N PRO A 11 7.32 -19.33 -6.47
CA PRO A 11 7.22 -20.76 -6.13
C PRO A 11 7.86 -21.13 -4.79
N THR A 12 8.73 -20.26 -4.26
CA THR A 12 9.42 -20.44 -2.98
C THR A 12 8.65 -19.87 -1.78
N THR A 13 7.50 -19.22 -2.01
CA THR A 13 6.65 -18.66 -0.95
C THR A 13 5.61 -19.69 -0.50
N ALA A 14 6.08 -20.75 0.16
CA ALA A 14 5.24 -21.84 0.67
C ALA A 14 5.83 -22.45 1.96
N GLY A 15 4.99 -23.17 2.70
CA GLY A 15 5.33 -23.87 3.93
C GLY A 15 5.92 -22.94 5.00
N PRO A 16 7.01 -23.32 5.70
CA PRO A 16 7.54 -22.52 6.82
C PRO A 16 7.97 -21.09 6.48
N VAL A 17 8.11 -20.76 5.18
CA VAL A 17 8.41 -19.41 4.71
C VAL A 17 7.24 -18.47 4.97
N VAL A 18 5.99 -18.90 4.80
CA VAL A 18 4.82 -18.02 4.97
C VAL A 18 4.64 -17.54 6.41
N LEU A 19 5.16 -18.31 7.38
CA LEU A 19 5.19 -17.97 8.81
C LEU A 19 6.11 -16.78 9.12
N LYS A 20 6.99 -16.39 8.20
CA LYS A 20 7.96 -15.29 8.35
C LYS A 20 7.52 -14.01 7.66
N GLY A 21 6.42 -14.05 6.91
CA GLY A 21 5.86 -12.93 6.16
C GLY A 21 5.81 -13.17 4.66
N VAL A 22 4.89 -12.48 3.99
CA VAL A 22 4.64 -12.60 2.55
C VAL A 22 4.33 -11.19 2.00
N ASN A 23 4.82 -10.90 0.80
CA ASN A 23 4.52 -9.67 0.08
C ASN A 23 3.43 -9.92 -0.97
N TYR A 24 2.26 -9.31 -0.77
CA TYR A 24 1.11 -9.41 -1.68
C TYR A 24 1.04 -8.26 -2.69
N ALA A 25 1.91 -7.25 -2.58
CA ALA A 25 1.85 -6.06 -3.42
C ALA A 25 2.06 -6.39 -4.91
N SER A 26 1.37 -5.66 -5.78
CA SER A 26 1.42 -5.84 -7.22
C SER A 26 1.56 -4.52 -7.96
N GLY A 27 2.54 -4.49 -8.88
CA GLY A 27 2.77 -3.40 -9.82
C GLY A 27 1.53 -3.02 -10.62
N GLY A 28 1.15 -1.75 -10.61
CA GLY A 28 -0.02 -1.23 -11.33
C GLY A 28 -1.37 -1.60 -10.68
N GLY A 29 -1.35 -2.31 -9.55
CA GLY A 29 -2.54 -2.62 -8.76
C GLY A 29 -3.09 -1.37 -8.05
N GLY A 30 -4.41 -1.30 -7.89
CA GLY A 30 -5.05 -0.20 -7.18
C GLY A 30 -6.07 -0.66 -6.16
N ILE A 31 -6.60 0.33 -5.45
CA ILE A 31 -7.72 0.13 -4.52
C ILE A 31 -8.94 -0.34 -5.32
N LEU A 32 -9.17 0.18 -6.52
CA LEU A 32 -10.27 -0.22 -7.37
C LEU A 32 -9.88 -1.36 -8.32
N GLY A 33 -10.81 -2.29 -8.54
CA GLY A 33 -10.63 -3.40 -9.49
C GLY A 33 -10.40 -2.95 -10.95
N ASN A 34 -10.74 -1.71 -11.30
CA ASN A 34 -10.48 -1.16 -12.63
C ASN A 34 -9.10 -0.46 -12.76
N THR A 35 -8.43 -0.18 -11.65
CA THR A 35 -7.18 0.57 -11.66
C THR A 35 -6.07 -0.19 -12.36
N GLY A 36 -5.43 0.45 -13.35
CA GLY A 36 -4.33 -0.15 -14.10
C GLY A 36 -4.75 -1.21 -15.12
N GLN A 37 -6.02 -1.24 -15.56
CA GLN A 37 -6.52 -2.23 -16.55
C GLN A 37 -5.70 -2.33 -17.84
N ILE A 38 -4.96 -1.29 -18.20
CA ILE A 38 -4.05 -1.29 -19.34
C ILE A 38 -2.79 -2.15 -19.13
N PHE A 39 -2.47 -2.52 -17.88
CA PHE A 39 -1.33 -3.35 -17.53
C PHE A 39 -1.75 -4.83 -17.40
N VAL A 40 -0.98 -5.71 -18.03
CA VAL A 40 -1.18 -7.17 -17.93
C VAL A 40 -0.64 -7.68 -16.60
N GLY A 41 -1.36 -8.58 -15.94
CA GLY A 41 -0.88 -9.29 -14.75
C GLY A 41 -0.94 -8.50 -13.43
N ARG A 42 -1.62 -7.35 -13.41
CA ARG A 42 -1.87 -6.61 -12.16
C ARG A 42 -2.81 -7.38 -11.21
N ILE A 43 -2.62 -7.19 -9.92
CA ILE A 43 -3.47 -7.73 -8.85
C ILE A 43 -4.02 -6.54 -8.05
N ASP A 44 -5.32 -6.29 -8.15
CA ASP A 44 -5.98 -5.27 -7.34
C ASP A 44 -6.05 -5.65 -5.86
N MET A 45 -6.42 -4.70 -5.00
CA MET A 45 -6.42 -4.91 -3.55
C MET A 45 -7.32 -6.07 -3.12
N ASP A 46 -8.44 -6.32 -3.80
CA ASP A 46 -9.35 -7.39 -3.40
C ASP A 46 -8.74 -8.76 -3.69
N ALA A 47 -8.10 -8.92 -4.84
CA ALA A 47 -7.32 -10.12 -5.16
C ALA A 47 -6.06 -10.27 -4.29
N GLN A 48 -5.42 -9.17 -3.87
CA GLN A 48 -4.32 -9.24 -2.89
C GLN A 48 -4.82 -9.74 -1.51
N LEU A 49 -6.03 -9.35 -1.11
CA LEU A 49 -6.66 -9.86 0.11
C LEU A 49 -7.11 -11.33 -0.03
N ASP A 50 -7.52 -11.77 -1.21
CA ASP A 50 -7.77 -13.19 -1.50
C ASP A 50 -6.48 -14.02 -1.33
N ASN A 51 -5.36 -13.52 -1.83
CA ASN A 51 -4.05 -14.16 -1.66
C ASN A 51 -3.65 -14.25 -0.18
N PHE A 52 -3.89 -13.19 0.60
CA PHE A 52 -3.67 -13.22 2.05
C PHE A 52 -4.58 -14.23 2.74
N GLU A 53 -5.85 -14.34 2.35
CA GLU A 53 -6.78 -15.33 2.88
C GLU A 53 -6.31 -16.76 2.60
N ASN A 54 -5.78 -17.04 1.40
CA ASN A 54 -5.17 -18.33 1.08
C ASN A 54 -3.96 -18.63 1.97
N THR A 55 -3.03 -17.67 2.12
CA THR A 55 -1.90 -17.82 3.05
C THR A 55 -2.38 -18.07 4.48
N ARG A 56 -3.43 -17.40 4.92
CA ARG A 56 -4.01 -17.64 6.25
C ARG A 56 -4.48 -19.09 6.40
N GLN A 57 -5.09 -19.68 5.38
CA GLN A 57 -5.52 -21.08 5.42
C GLN A 57 -4.32 -22.04 5.47
N GLU A 58 -3.25 -21.75 4.73
CA GLU A 58 -2.00 -22.50 4.79
C GLU A 58 -1.38 -22.45 6.19
N ILE A 59 -1.28 -21.24 6.79
CA ILE A 59 -0.82 -21.07 8.17
C ILE A 59 -1.69 -21.88 9.15
N ILE A 60 -3.02 -21.85 8.99
CA ILE A 60 -3.94 -22.63 9.83
C ILE A 60 -3.69 -24.14 9.66
N SER A 61 -3.45 -24.61 8.44
CA SER A 61 -3.13 -26.02 8.17
C SER A 61 -1.81 -26.43 8.83
N ASP A 62 -0.81 -25.55 8.85
CA ASP A 62 0.53 -25.86 9.35
C ASP A 62 0.63 -25.84 10.87
N ILE A 63 0.05 -24.83 11.53
CA ILE A 63 0.23 -24.59 12.97
C ILE A 63 -1.06 -24.64 13.78
N GLY A 64 -2.21 -24.89 13.14
CA GLY A 64 -3.51 -24.93 13.77
C GLY A 64 -4.11 -23.54 14.02
N VAL A 65 -5.43 -23.51 14.20
CA VAL A 65 -6.22 -22.25 14.31
C VAL A 65 -5.72 -21.33 15.42
N ALA A 66 -5.52 -21.86 16.64
CA ALA A 66 -5.16 -21.03 17.79
C ALA A 66 -3.80 -20.34 17.60
N ALA A 67 -2.78 -21.08 17.13
CA ALA A 67 -1.45 -20.52 16.88
C ALA A 67 -1.45 -19.57 15.68
N ALA A 68 -2.20 -19.90 14.62
CA ALA A 68 -2.37 -19.03 13.46
C ALA A 68 -2.98 -17.67 13.82
N MET A 69 -4.07 -17.66 14.61
CA MET A 69 -4.71 -16.41 15.03
C MET A 69 -3.80 -15.57 15.92
N LYS A 70 -3.02 -16.22 16.81
CA LYS A 70 -1.99 -15.54 17.60
C LYS A 70 -0.94 -14.89 16.68
N LEU A 71 -0.36 -15.66 15.76
CA LEU A 71 0.65 -15.19 14.81
C LEU A 71 0.14 -13.98 14.01
N LEU A 72 -1.06 -14.06 13.45
CA LEU A 72 -1.64 -12.98 12.66
C LEU A 72 -1.92 -11.73 13.50
N SER A 73 -2.44 -11.88 14.72
CA SER A 73 -2.67 -10.74 15.62
C SER A 73 -1.37 -10.05 16.07
N GLU A 74 -0.26 -10.80 16.16
CA GLU A 74 1.04 -10.27 16.56
C GLU A 74 1.83 -9.68 15.37
N SER A 75 1.49 -10.08 14.14
CA SER A 75 2.12 -9.65 12.89
C SER A 75 1.82 -8.19 12.53
N LEU A 76 2.77 -7.56 11.81
CA LEU A 76 2.64 -6.21 11.27
C LEU A 76 2.21 -6.26 9.81
N PHE A 77 1.14 -5.56 9.47
CA PHE A 77 0.64 -5.40 8.10
C PHE A 77 0.95 -4.00 7.62
N SER A 78 1.55 -3.87 6.45
CA SER A 78 1.82 -2.58 5.82
C SER A 78 1.03 -2.49 4.52
N VAL A 79 0.21 -1.45 4.39
CA VAL A 79 -0.66 -1.22 3.22
C VAL A 79 -0.31 0.12 2.60
N ALA A 80 0.20 0.09 1.38
CA ALA A 80 0.50 1.27 0.57
C ALA A 80 -0.19 1.13 -0.78
N MET A 81 -1.29 1.85 -0.98
CA MET A 81 -2.07 1.83 -2.23
C MET A 81 -2.77 3.17 -2.45
N GLY A 82 -3.21 3.44 -3.69
CA GLY A 82 -3.92 4.65 -4.07
C GLY A 82 -3.20 5.47 -5.15
N SER A 83 -1.87 5.39 -5.23
CA SER A 83 -1.10 6.14 -6.24
C SER A 83 -1.54 5.81 -7.66
N ASN A 84 -1.71 4.52 -7.97
CA ASN A 84 -2.19 4.03 -9.27
C ASN A 84 -3.61 4.50 -9.58
N ASP A 85 -4.48 4.63 -8.57
CA ASP A 85 -5.86 5.07 -8.74
C ASP A 85 -5.89 6.53 -9.20
N PHE A 86 -5.06 7.41 -8.62
CA PHE A 86 -4.99 8.81 -9.04
C PHE A 86 -4.25 9.04 -10.35
N ILE A 87 -3.16 8.30 -10.61
CA ILE A 87 -2.44 8.37 -11.88
C ILE A 87 -3.36 7.99 -13.05
N ASN A 88 -4.26 7.02 -12.85
CA ASN A 88 -5.24 6.59 -13.85
C ASN A 88 -6.60 7.31 -13.73
N ASN A 89 -6.65 8.45 -13.02
CA ASN A 89 -7.82 9.33 -12.90
C ASN A 89 -9.09 8.72 -12.28
N TYR A 90 -8.93 7.84 -11.29
CA TYR A 90 -10.03 7.34 -10.46
C TYR A 90 -10.21 8.21 -9.22
N LEU A 91 -11.34 8.91 -9.13
CA LEU A 91 -11.54 9.99 -8.13
C LEU A 91 -12.21 9.57 -6.81
N LEU A 92 -12.65 8.31 -6.67
CA LEU A 92 -13.42 7.83 -5.51
C LEU A 92 -12.90 6.58 -4.77
N PRO A 93 -11.59 6.22 -4.79
CA PRO A 93 -11.13 4.99 -4.13
C PRO A 93 -11.37 4.99 -2.60
N VAL A 94 -11.41 6.17 -1.96
CA VAL A 94 -11.54 6.31 -0.50
C VAL A 94 -12.79 5.66 0.09
N LEU A 95 -13.90 5.60 -0.66
CA LEU A 95 -15.19 5.09 -0.16
C LEU A 95 -15.15 3.58 0.14
N SER A 96 -14.21 2.86 -0.45
CA SER A 96 -14.11 1.40 -0.36
C SER A 96 -13.02 0.92 0.62
N ILE A 97 -12.27 1.86 1.23
CA ILE A 97 -11.26 1.56 2.25
C ILE A 97 -11.85 0.95 3.53
N PRO A 98 -13.00 1.41 4.08
CA PRO A 98 -13.55 0.85 5.31
C PRO A 98 -13.88 -0.65 5.17
N GLU A 99 -14.44 -1.05 4.02
CA GLU A 99 -14.80 -2.45 3.74
C GLU A 99 -13.57 -3.36 3.72
N ARG A 100 -12.48 -2.91 3.08
CA ARG A 100 -11.22 -3.66 3.01
C ARG A 100 -10.48 -3.72 4.34
N ALA A 101 -10.50 -2.63 5.12
CA ALA A 101 -9.97 -2.64 6.47
C ALA A 101 -10.72 -3.62 7.37
N LEU A 102 -12.06 -3.66 7.26
CA LEU A 102 -12.89 -4.65 7.95
C LEU A 102 -12.58 -6.07 7.50
N ARG A 103 -12.33 -6.29 6.21
CA ARG A 103 -11.92 -7.60 5.68
C ARG A 103 -10.58 -8.05 6.27
N MET A 104 -9.56 -7.19 6.27
CA MET A 104 -8.26 -7.48 6.91
C MET A 104 -8.43 -7.83 8.39
N TYR A 105 -9.26 -7.07 9.11
CA TYR A 105 -9.56 -7.32 10.50
C TYR A 105 -10.25 -8.69 10.69
N ARG A 106 -11.21 -9.06 9.86
CA ARG A 106 -11.85 -10.40 9.90
C ARG A 106 -10.88 -11.53 9.64
N LEU A 107 -9.87 -11.30 8.80
CA LEU A 107 -8.79 -12.26 8.51
C LEU A 107 -7.74 -12.36 9.64
N GLY A 108 -7.83 -11.53 10.68
CA GLY A 108 -6.96 -11.62 11.86
C GLY A 108 -5.88 -10.54 11.95
N ALA A 109 -5.81 -9.60 11.00
CA ALA A 109 -4.89 -8.47 11.11
C ALA A 109 -5.28 -7.58 12.30
N ARG A 110 -4.29 -7.24 13.14
CA ARG A 110 -4.50 -6.37 14.31
C ARG A 110 -3.53 -5.19 14.38
N LYS A 111 -2.36 -5.25 13.77
CA LYS A 111 -1.41 -4.13 13.70
C LYS A 111 -1.22 -3.73 12.25
N ILE A 112 -1.84 -2.63 11.83
CA ILE A 112 -1.85 -2.19 10.44
C ILE A 112 -1.21 -0.81 10.33
N VAL A 113 -0.24 -0.67 9.44
CA VAL A 113 0.31 0.62 9.00
C VAL A 113 -0.30 0.94 7.65
N VAL A 114 -1.04 2.06 7.60
CA VAL A 114 -1.65 2.59 6.40
C VAL A 114 -0.78 3.74 5.90
N ILE A 115 -0.15 3.52 4.75
CA ILE A 115 0.76 4.47 4.12
C ILE A 115 -0.03 5.31 3.12
N ASN A 116 0.11 6.63 3.22
CA ASN A 116 -0.56 7.56 2.33
C ASN A 116 0.10 7.65 0.94
N VAL A 117 -0.57 8.33 0.00
CA VAL A 117 -0.06 8.52 -1.36
C VAL A 117 1.06 9.56 -1.34
N GLY A 118 2.20 9.27 -1.96
CA GLY A 118 3.33 10.20 -2.09
C GLY A 118 3.04 11.39 -3.03
N PRO A 119 4.00 12.30 -3.25
CA PRO A 119 3.85 13.39 -4.20
C PRO A 119 3.92 12.88 -5.65
N ILE A 120 2.83 12.28 -6.13
CA ILE A 120 2.76 11.62 -7.44
C ILE A 120 3.04 12.56 -8.61
N GLY A 121 2.83 13.87 -8.47
CA GLY A 121 3.20 14.87 -9.47
C GLY A 121 4.71 14.99 -9.69
N CYS A 122 5.53 14.48 -8.78
CA CYS A 122 6.98 14.44 -8.88
C CYS A 122 7.51 13.17 -9.60
N ILE A 123 6.62 12.23 -9.96
CA ILE A 123 7.02 11.02 -10.68
C ILE A 123 7.48 11.42 -12.10
N PRO A 124 8.58 10.88 -12.64
CA PRO A 124 9.11 11.24 -13.96
C PRO A 124 8.04 11.20 -15.07
N ASN A 125 7.25 10.12 -15.10
CA ASN A 125 6.13 9.96 -16.03
C ASN A 125 5.11 11.11 -15.95
N GLN A 126 4.79 11.59 -14.74
CA GLN A 126 3.85 12.69 -14.55
C GLN A 126 4.45 14.03 -14.94
N ARG A 127 5.77 14.23 -14.78
CA ARG A 127 6.46 15.45 -15.22
C ARG A 127 6.52 15.54 -16.75
N GLU A 128 6.74 14.41 -17.42
CA GLU A 128 6.78 14.33 -18.89
C GLU A 128 5.41 14.66 -19.53
N PHE A 129 4.31 14.12 -18.97
CA PHE A 129 2.97 14.38 -19.50
C PHE A 129 2.36 15.74 -19.07
N HIS A 130 2.96 16.43 -18.11
CA HIS A 130 2.51 17.74 -17.61
C HIS A 130 3.56 18.83 -17.86
N LEU A 131 3.91 19.04 -19.13
CA LEU A 131 4.94 19.99 -19.59
C LEU A 131 4.77 21.43 -19.09
N SER A 132 3.54 21.83 -18.73
CA SER A 132 3.26 23.15 -18.16
C SER A 132 3.92 23.40 -16.79
N ALA A 133 4.37 22.36 -16.10
CA ALA A 133 5.10 22.47 -14.83
C ALA A 133 6.60 22.71 -15.00
N GLY A 134 7.16 22.58 -16.22
CA GLY A 134 8.60 22.71 -16.45
C GLY A 134 9.42 21.72 -15.61
N ASP A 135 10.40 22.24 -14.85
CA ASP A 135 11.24 21.41 -13.98
C ASP A 135 10.58 21.06 -12.63
N ASP A 136 9.41 21.61 -12.32
CA ASP A 136 8.71 21.36 -11.07
C ASP A 136 7.84 20.09 -11.11
N CYS A 137 7.36 19.68 -9.92
CA CYS A 137 6.35 18.64 -9.82
C CYS A 137 4.99 19.15 -10.31
N SER A 138 4.23 18.30 -11.01
CA SER A 138 2.88 18.64 -11.47
C SER A 138 1.93 18.89 -10.28
N ALA A 139 1.29 20.05 -10.26
CA ALA A 139 0.42 20.48 -9.16
C ALA A 139 -0.87 19.66 -9.07
N PHE A 140 -1.48 19.32 -10.22
CA PHE A 140 -2.80 18.68 -10.26
C PHE A 140 -2.79 17.26 -9.64
N PRO A 141 -1.90 16.32 -10.02
CA PRO A 141 -1.81 15.01 -9.37
C PRO A 141 -1.49 15.12 -7.87
N ASN A 142 -0.63 16.09 -7.50
CA ASN A 142 -0.30 16.34 -6.09
C ASN A 142 -1.50 16.84 -5.29
N GLN A 143 -2.37 17.67 -5.87
CA GLN A 143 -3.60 18.13 -5.22
C GLN A 143 -4.57 16.97 -4.98
N LEU A 144 -4.74 16.07 -5.96
CA LEU A 144 -5.56 14.86 -5.79
C LEU A 144 -5.02 13.96 -4.68
N ALA A 145 -3.70 13.72 -4.65
CA ALA A 145 -3.05 12.95 -3.59
C ALA A 145 -3.27 13.57 -2.20
N LYS A 146 -3.12 14.89 -2.06
CA LYS A 146 -3.36 15.60 -0.78
C LYS A 146 -4.81 15.45 -0.30
N LEU A 147 -5.79 15.68 -1.18
CA LEU A 147 -7.22 15.52 -0.86
C LEU A 147 -7.56 14.09 -0.40
N PHE A 148 -6.97 13.10 -1.05
CA PHE A 148 -7.11 11.71 -0.63
C PHE A 148 -6.47 11.44 0.73
N ASN A 149 -5.24 11.89 0.92
CA ASN A 149 -4.47 11.70 2.15
C ASN A 149 -5.17 12.32 3.36
N ASP A 150 -5.79 13.50 3.20
CA ASP A 150 -6.58 14.14 4.25
C ASP A 150 -7.77 13.28 4.66
N ARG A 151 -8.55 12.79 3.70
CA ARG A 151 -9.68 11.89 3.97
C ARG A 151 -9.22 10.56 4.57
N LEU A 152 -8.15 9.98 4.04
CA LEU A 152 -7.56 8.73 4.54
C LEU A 152 -7.14 8.87 6.00
N ARG A 153 -6.52 9.99 6.39
CA ARG A 153 -6.11 10.26 7.77
C ARG A 153 -7.30 10.26 8.73
N HIS A 154 -8.42 10.86 8.34
CA HIS A 154 -9.65 10.83 9.13
C HIS A 154 -10.22 9.42 9.24
N LEU A 155 -10.28 8.71 8.11
CA LEU A 155 -10.83 7.37 8.06
C LEU A 155 -10.00 6.35 8.87
N VAL A 156 -8.66 6.44 8.84
CA VAL A 156 -7.78 5.58 9.64
C VAL A 156 -8.03 5.77 11.13
N LYS A 157 -8.28 7.01 11.58
CA LYS A 157 -8.65 7.29 12.98
C LYS A 157 -9.99 6.65 13.34
N GLU A 158 -10.99 6.80 12.47
CA GLU A 158 -12.33 6.23 12.67
C GLU A 158 -12.30 4.69 12.73
N ILE A 159 -11.58 4.06 11.79
CA ILE A 159 -11.39 2.60 11.75
C ILE A 159 -10.70 2.14 13.03
N SER A 160 -9.63 2.83 13.46
CA SER A 160 -8.91 2.46 14.68
C SER A 160 -9.77 2.58 15.94
N SER A 161 -10.75 3.49 15.98
CA SER A 161 -11.69 3.59 17.10
C SER A 161 -12.80 2.53 17.06
N ASN A 162 -13.20 2.07 15.88
CA ASN A 162 -14.32 1.16 15.70
C ASN A 162 -13.92 -0.32 15.72
N LEU A 163 -12.67 -0.65 15.39
CA LEU A 163 -12.18 -2.03 15.36
C LEU A 163 -11.41 -2.38 16.64
N ASN A 164 -12.14 -2.85 17.64
CA ASN A 164 -11.56 -3.13 18.96
C ASN A 164 -10.41 -4.15 18.91
N GLY A 165 -9.39 -3.95 19.75
CA GLY A 165 -8.21 -4.81 19.80
C GLY A 165 -7.28 -4.69 18.58
N SER A 166 -7.53 -3.75 17.67
CA SER A 166 -6.64 -3.43 16.56
C SER A 166 -6.04 -2.04 16.69
N ILE A 167 -4.90 -1.84 16.05
CA ILE A 167 -4.15 -0.59 15.97
C ILE A 167 -3.93 -0.29 14.50
N PHE A 168 -4.45 0.85 14.05
CA PHE A 168 -4.16 1.39 12.73
C PHE A 168 -3.29 2.64 12.86
N VAL A 169 -2.13 2.63 12.21
CA VAL A 169 -1.18 3.76 12.21
C VAL A 169 -1.16 4.38 10.82
N TYR A 170 -1.36 5.70 10.75
CA TYR A 170 -1.19 6.46 9.51
C TYR A 170 0.28 6.86 9.33
N ALA A 171 0.89 6.50 8.20
CA ALA A 171 2.24 6.89 7.83
C ALA A 171 2.22 7.93 6.70
N ASP A 172 2.83 9.09 6.95
CA ASP A 172 2.83 10.24 6.04
C ASP A 172 4.05 10.25 5.09
N VAL A 173 4.02 9.34 4.13
CA VAL A 173 5.04 9.24 3.07
C VAL A 173 5.01 10.44 2.13
N TYR A 174 3.88 11.13 1.95
CA TYR A 174 3.85 12.39 1.20
C TYR A 174 4.87 13.39 1.73
N ARG A 175 4.87 13.63 3.05
CA ARG A 175 5.81 14.55 3.71
C ARG A 175 7.24 14.04 3.63
N ILE A 176 7.47 12.74 3.86
CA ILE A 176 8.80 12.14 3.86
C ILE A 176 9.45 12.24 2.47
N VAL A 177 8.71 11.85 1.42
CA VAL A 177 9.22 11.91 0.05
C VAL A 177 9.35 13.34 -0.42
N GLY A 178 8.44 14.25 -0.03
CA GLY A 178 8.57 15.68 -0.31
C GLY A 178 9.88 16.26 0.24
N ASP A 179 10.21 15.96 1.50
CA ASP A 179 11.47 16.39 2.11
C ASP A 179 12.70 15.81 1.39
N ILE A 180 12.63 14.54 0.95
CA ILE A 180 13.69 13.93 0.15
C ILE A 180 13.84 14.64 -1.21
N VAL A 181 12.74 14.99 -1.88
CA VAL A 181 12.77 15.71 -3.16
C VAL A 181 13.40 17.09 -3.01
N GLU A 182 13.04 17.82 -1.95
CA GLU A 182 13.53 19.17 -1.68
C GLU A 182 14.98 19.18 -1.18
N ASN A 183 15.37 18.18 -0.38
CA ASN A 183 16.66 18.13 0.33
C ASN A 183 17.54 16.95 -0.10
N TYR A 184 17.40 16.45 -1.33
CA TYR A 184 18.01 15.18 -1.80
C TYR A 184 19.53 15.08 -1.57
N THR A 185 20.26 16.19 -1.64
CA THR A 185 21.72 16.23 -1.38
C THR A 185 22.07 15.88 0.07
N SER A 186 21.23 16.25 1.03
CA SER A 186 21.39 15.90 2.45
C SER A 186 21.18 14.41 2.72
N TYR A 187 20.42 13.74 1.84
CA TYR A 187 20.21 12.30 1.84
C TYR A 187 21.26 11.53 1.02
N GLY A 188 22.30 12.21 0.52
CA GLY A 188 23.40 11.59 -0.23
C GLY A 188 23.07 11.29 -1.69
N ALA A 189 21.99 11.84 -2.24
CA ALA A 189 21.66 11.73 -3.66
C ALA A 189 22.26 12.90 -4.44
N SER A 190 22.77 12.64 -5.66
CA SER A 190 23.25 13.68 -6.59
C SER A 190 22.18 14.10 -7.61
N VAL A 191 21.23 13.21 -7.90
CA VAL A 191 20.03 13.42 -8.72
C VAL A 191 18.98 12.42 -8.21
N LEU A 192 17.73 12.87 -8.00
CA LEU A 192 16.65 11.97 -7.58
C LEU A 192 15.87 11.46 -8.80
N LEU A 193 16.04 10.18 -9.14
CA LEU A 193 15.18 9.46 -10.08
C LEU A 193 14.17 8.63 -9.29
N LEU A 194 12.95 9.13 -9.10
CA LEU A 194 11.86 8.36 -8.49
C LEU A 194 11.26 7.42 -9.54
N SER A 195 11.92 6.29 -9.80
CA SER A 195 11.36 5.22 -10.64
C SER A 195 10.72 4.13 -9.78
N SER A 196 9.45 4.31 -9.39
CA SER A 196 8.60 3.16 -9.07
C SER A 196 7.14 3.56 -8.94
N VAL A 197 6.32 2.99 -9.83
CA VAL A 197 4.91 2.75 -9.56
C VAL A 197 4.82 1.25 -9.28
N SER A 198 4.83 0.87 -8.01
CA SER A 198 4.36 -0.44 -7.57
C SER A 198 2.85 -0.31 -7.37
#